data_AF-A0A7C7KJD7-F1
#
_entry.id   AF-A0A7C7KJD7-F1
#
_cell.length_a   1.000
_cell.length_b   1.000
_cell.length_c   1.000
_cell.angle_alpha   90.00
_cell.angle_beta   90.00
_cell.angle_gamma   90.00
#
_symmetry.space_group_name_H-M   'P 1'
#
loop_
_entity.id
_entity.type
_entity.pdbx_description
1 polymer ?
#
loop_
_entity_poly.entity_id
_entity_poly.type
_entity_poly.pdbx_seq_one_letter_code
_entity_poly.pdbx_strand_id
1 'polypeptide(L)'
;MNPMDDLLERLSNAGVPLDDSVAEAMSEVFIGSFTDFDLEMFWHDRPVPFLVTTNDAAKTISAPHMVATLLHHLEIRSGQHVLLIGAKGGYLAALIDYLVGPSGMVTVVEPHTQVLEYTAERLEYHDCKGVIRVLPVAALDDADEMRRTVDRVLITGAVREIPDSVAVMVDEGGFVLGPFGGPIQQQLLKRERQGNEWLDTELGSVIFGPMDLSDAERGPLDPHVLAEHIEDALAMIVDLMEIDEETVVRIKELVESLREMPADIPPLDEEASEDDISEHPVIELLMAEMEWLEPMWPLFGQLLSIDIESPGDWDEDDPPMVGGHEDLVP
;
A
#
# COMPACT_ATOMS: atom_id res chain seq x y z
N MET A 1 -26.38 18.53 7.04
CA MET A 1 -24.93 18.78 6.91
C MET A 1 -24.49 17.96 5.72
N ASN A 2 -23.66 18.51 4.82
CA ASN A 2 -23.06 17.71 3.75
C ASN A 2 -22.24 16.59 4.42
N PRO A 3 -22.35 15.31 4.01
CA PRO A 3 -21.55 14.22 4.59
C PRO A 3 -20.04 14.51 4.62
N MET A 4 -19.54 15.21 3.60
CA MET A 4 -18.14 15.63 3.54
C MET A 4 -17.79 16.64 4.64
N ASP A 5 -18.64 17.65 4.88
CA ASP A 5 -18.39 18.65 5.94
C ASP A 5 -18.32 17.99 7.32
N ASP A 6 -19.21 17.03 7.62
CA ASP A 6 -19.21 16.29 8.88
C ASP A 6 -17.94 15.43 9.03
N LEU A 7 -17.54 14.73 7.96
CA LEU A 7 -16.31 13.95 7.92
C LEU A 7 -15.09 14.84 8.20
N LEU A 8 -14.95 15.97 7.49
CA LEU A 8 -13.82 16.89 7.67
C LEU A 8 -13.79 17.49 9.09
N GLU A 9 -14.95 17.83 9.66
CA GLU A 9 -15.06 18.29 11.05
C GLU A 9 -14.59 17.21 12.04
N ARG A 10 -14.98 15.95 11.83
CA ARG A 10 -14.53 14.83 12.67
C ARG A 10 -13.02 14.59 12.56
N LEU A 11 -12.46 14.61 11.34
CA LEU A 11 -11.01 14.45 11.13
C LEU A 11 -10.23 15.57 11.83
N SER A 12 -10.67 16.82 11.67
CA SER A 12 -10.05 17.98 12.33
C SER A 12 -10.12 17.86 13.86
N ASN A 13 -11.27 17.48 14.41
CA ASN A 13 -11.45 17.27 15.86
C ASN A 13 -10.60 16.10 16.40
N ALA A 14 -10.32 15.10 15.58
CA ALA A 14 -9.44 13.97 15.91
C ALA A 14 -7.94 14.34 15.84
N GLY A 15 -7.60 15.54 15.37
CA GLY A 15 -6.21 16.01 15.25
C GLY A 15 -5.50 15.53 13.98
N VAL A 16 -6.24 15.00 13.00
CA VAL A 16 -5.69 14.69 11.68
C VAL A 16 -5.18 15.99 11.04
N PRO A 17 -3.96 16.02 10.49
CA PRO A 17 -3.44 17.21 9.86
C PRO A 17 -4.23 17.50 8.58
N LEU A 18 -5.02 18.58 8.61
CA LEU A 18 -5.92 18.95 7.53
C LEU A 18 -5.78 20.45 7.25
N ASP A 19 -5.09 20.77 6.16
CA ASP A 19 -4.94 22.15 5.69
C ASP A 19 -6.22 22.63 4.99
N ASP A 20 -6.48 23.94 5.04
CA ASP A 20 -7.66 24.55 4.40
C ASP A 20 -7.77 24.18 2.91
N SER A 21 -6.64 24.15 2.18
CA SER A 21 -6.62 23.78 0.76
C SER A 21 -6.93 22.30 0.53
N VAL A 22 -6.54 21.42 1.45
CA VAL A 22 -6.84 19.98 1.37
C VAL A 22 -8.32 19.74 1.67
N ALA A 23 -8.87 20.40 2.69
CA ALA A 23 -10.29 20.36 3.00
C ALA A 23 -11.16 20.88 1.84
N GLU A 24 -10.73 21.97 1.18
CA GLU A 24 -11.39 22.51 -0.01
C GLU A 24 -11.33 21.51 -1.18
N ALA A 25 -10.15 20.92 -1.46
CA ALA A 25 -10.01 19.92 -2.50
C ALA A 25 -10.92 18.69 -2.27
N MET A 26 -10.97 18.18 -1.04
CA MET A 26 -11.86 17.06 -0.67
C MET A 26 -13.34 17.43 -0.79
N SER A 27 -13.70 18.69 -0.57
CA SER A 27 -15.07 19.18 -0.71
C SER A 27 -15.51 19.32 -2.17
N GLU A 28 -14.59 19.73 -3.05
CA GLU A 28 -14.87 19.95 -4.47
C GLU A 28 -14.79 18.65 -5.30
N VAL A 29 -13.88 17.73 -4.95
CA VAL A 29 -13.72 16.47 -5.68
C VAL A 29 -14.63 15.40 -5.10
N PHE A 30 -15.71 15.07 -5.82
CA PHE A 30 -16.66 14.06 -5.36
C PHE A 30 -16.12 12.63 -5.51
N ILE A 31 -15.87 11.96 -4.36
CA ILE A 31 -15.36 10.57 -4.27
C ILE A 31 -16.16 9.56 -5.10
N GLY A 32 -17.49 9.69 -5.18
CA GLY A 32 -18.35 8.80 -5.96
C GLY A 32 -18.15 8.89 -7.48
N SER A 33 -17.26 9.77 -7.95
CA SER A 33 -16.82 9.78 -9.36
C SER A 33 -15.77 8.71 -9.64
N PHE A 34 -15.15 8.14 -8.59
CA PHE A 34 -14.01 7.21 -8.67
C PHE A 34 -14.36 5.80 -8.18
N THR A 35 -15.58 5.57 -7.72
CA THR A 35 -16.09 4.25 -7.29
C THR A 35 -17.58 4.13 -7.58
N ASP A 36 -18.02 2.94 -7.98
CA ASP A 36 -19.44 2.58 -8.11
C ASP A 36 -19.98 1.86 -6.86
N PHE A 37 -19.13 1.64 -5.85
CA PHE A 37 -19.51 1.03 -4.58
C PHE A 37 -20.19 2.06 -3.67
N ASP A 38 -20.88 1.56 -2.64
CA ASP A 38 -21.48 2.43 -1.64
C ASP A 38 -20.42 3.20 -0.84
N LEU A 39 -20.73 4.44 -0.48
CA LEU A 39 -19.80 5.38 0.15
C LEU A 39 -19.89 5.39 1.68
N GLU A 40 -20.74 4.58 2.30
CA GLU A 40 -20.92 4.52 3.75
C GLU A 40 -19.59 4.29 4.48
N MET A 41 -18.76 3.35 4.01
CA MET A 41 -17.42 3.12 4.56
C MET A 41 -16.54 4.36 4.51
N PHE A 42 -16.54 5.09 3.39
CA PHE A 42 -15.78 6.32 3.24
C PHE A 42 -16.26 7.39 4.23
N TRP A 43 -17.57 7.54 4.41
CA TRP A 43 -18.12 8.46 5.42
C TRP A 43 -17.78 8.04 6.85
N HIS A 44 -17.51 6.77 7.10
CA HIS A 44 -17.04 6.26 8.39
C HIS A 44 -15.51 6.27 8.57
N ASP A 45 -14.79 6.99 7.70
CA ASP A 45 -13.33 7.06 7.71
C ASP A 45 -12.64 5.69 7.52
N ARG A 46 -13.19 4.89 6.59
CA ARG A 46 -12.63 3.60 6.20
C ARG A 46 -12.26 3.58 4.71
N PRO A 47 -11.37 2.69 4.28
CA PRO A 47 -11.11 2.46 2.86
C PRO A 47 -12.41 2.06 2.14
N VAL A 48 -12.53 2.46 0.88
CA VAL A 48 -13.69 2.10 0.04
C VAL A 48 -13.24 1.36 -1.21
N PRO A 49 -13.84 0.21 -1.56
CA PRO A 49 -13.53 -0.48 -2.81
C PRO A 49 -13.83 0.39 -4.02
N PHE A 50 -13.05 0.25 -5.09
CA PHE A 50 -13.33 0.84 -6.39
C PHE A 50 -13.32 -0.18 -7.52
N LEU A 51 -12.65 -1.31 -7.35
CA LEU A 51 -12.55 -2.37 -8.34
C LEU A 51 -12.40 -3.72 -7.64
N VAL A 52 -13.05 -4.76 -8.15
CA VAL A 52 -12.74 -6.15 -7.80
C VAL A 52 -12.07 -6.77 -9.02
N THR A 53 -10.86 -7.31 -8.86
CA THR A 53 -10.09 -7.87 -9.98
C THR A 53 -10.63 -9.23 -10.38
N THR A 54 -10.13 -9.78 -11.48
CA THR A 54 -10.51 -11.13 -11.96
C THR A 54 -10.15 -12.27 -11.00
N ASN A 55 -9.30 -12.00 -10.00
CA ASN A 55 -8.93 -12.93 -8.95
C ASN A 55 -9.73 -12.69 -7.65
N ASP A 56 -10.87 -12.01 -7.75
CA ASP A 56 -11.74 -11.63 -6.62
C ASP A 56 -11.07 -10.76 -5.54
N ALA A 57 -9.94 -10.13 -5.85
CA ALA A 57 -9.26 -9.21 -4.94
C ALA A 57 -9.85 -7.80 -5.03
N ALA A 58 -10.35 -7.28 -3.91
CA ALA A 58 -10.88 -5.92 -3.84
C ALA A 58 -9.74 -4.88 -3.77
N LYS A 59 -9.76 -3.89 -4.67
CA LYS A 59 -8.86 -2.73 -4.65
C LYS A 59 -9.58 -1.54 -4.06
N THR A 60 -8.90 -0.83 -3.16
CA THR A 60 -9.49 0.20 -2.30
C THR A 60 -8.88 1.57 -2.54
N ILE A 61 -9.70 2.60 -2.35
CA ILE A 61 -9.29 3.97 -2.12
C ILE A 61 -9.01 4.09 -0.61
N SER A 62 -7.89 4.70 -0.25
CA SER A 62 -7.48 4.92 1.14
C SER A 62 -8.55 5.63 1.98
N ALA A 63 -8.53 5.35 3.29
CA ALA A 63 -9.38 6.04 4.25
C ALA A 63 -9.18 7.57 4.21
N PRO A 64 -10.22 8.38 4.45
CA PRO A 64 -10.15 9.84 4.47
C PRO A 64 -9.03 10.44 5.35
N HIS A 65 -8.80 9.93 6.57
CA HIS A 65 -7.72 10.43 7.43
C HIS A 65 -6.35 10.24 6.78
N MET A 66 -6.15 9.11 6.08
CA MET A 66 -4.91 8.80 5.38
C MET A 66 -4.77 9.70 4.16
N VAL A 67 -5.84 9.90 3.38
CA VAL A 67 -5.84 10.85 2.25
C VAL A 67 -5.43 12.26 2.71
N ALA A 68 -6.03 12.76 3.79
CA ALA A 68 -5.70 14.06 4.36
C ALA A 68 -4.24 14.12 4.82
N THR A 69 -3.77 13.10 5.54
CA THR A 69 -2.39 13.00 6.05
C THR A 69 -1.36 12.99 4.93
N LEU A 70 -1.58 12.19 3.88
CA LEU A 70 -0.70 12.12 2.72
C LEU A 70 -0.64 13.47 1.99
N LEU A 71 -1.80 14.12 1.75
CA LEU A 71 -1.84 15.41 1.05
C LEU A 71 -1.20 16.54 1.85
N HIS A 72 -1.39 16.55 3.18
CA HIS A 72 -0.73 17.49 4.07
C HIS A 72 0.80 17.38 3.97
N HIS A 73 1.33 16.17 4.11
CA HIS A 73 2.78 15.93 4.07
C HIS A 73 3.40 16.03 2.67
N LEU A 74 2.59 15.96 1.61
CA LEU A 74 3.04 16.16 0.23
C LEU A 74 3.33 17.64 -0.08
N GLU A 75 2.86 18.58 0.76
CA GLU A 75 3.20 20.01 0.69
C GLU A 75 3.07 20.59 -0.73
N ILE A 76 1.94 20.30 -1.38
CA ILE A 76 1.71 20.65 -2.78
C ILE A 76 1.62 22.16 -2.96
N ARG A 77 2.25 22.65 -4.02
CA ARG A 77 2.18 24.04 -4.48
C ARG A 77 1.65 24.09 -5.90
N SER A 78 0.98 25.20 -6.21
CA SER A 78 0.46 25.42 -7.57
C SER A 78 1.57 25.41 -8.61
N GLY A 79 1.32 24.75 -9.74
CA GLY A 79 2.25 24.62 -10.86
C GLY A 79 3.27 23.49 -10.74
N GLN A 80 3.24 22.71 -9.65
CA GLN A 80 4.14 21.57 -9.49
C GLN A 80 3.77 20.39 -10.40
N HIS A 81 4.78 19.59 -10.71
CA HIS A 81 4.62 18.27 -11.28
C HIS A 81 4.72 17.21 -10.19
N VAL A 82 3.62 16.46 -9.99
CA VAL A 82 3.53 15.40 -8.99
C VAL A 82 3.46 14.04 -9.67
N LEU A 83 4.33 13.12 -9.26
CA LEU A 83 4.28 11.72 -9.66
C LEU A 83 3.57 10.91 -8.58
N LEU A 84 2.49 10.23 -8.96
CA LEU A 84 1.74 9.32 -8.11
C LEU A 84 2.03 7.88 -8.54
N ILE A 85 2.57 7.06 -7.66
CA ILE A 85 2.80 5.62 -7.89
C ILE A 85 1.74 4.83 -7.11
N GLY A 86 0.94 4.06 -7.84
CA GLY A 86 -0.28 3.43 -7.35
C GLY A 86 -1.48 4.36 -7.54
N ALA A 87 -2.41 3.94 -8.40
CA ALA A 87 -3.49 4.81 -8.87
C ALA A 87 -4.65 4.96 -7.88
N LYS A 88 -4.94 3.91 -7.08
CA LYS A 88 -6.06 3.83 -6.13
C LYS A 88 -7.36 4.43 -6.67
N GLY A 89 -7.75 4.04 -7.89
CA GLY A 89 -8.98 4.48 -8.55
C GLY A 89 -8.99 5.92 -9.06
N GLY A 90 -7.90 6.70 -8.88
CA GLY A 90 -7.75 8.06 -9.42
C GLY A 90 -8.21 9.20 -8.51
N TYR A 91 -8.82 8.91 -7.35
CA TYR A 91 -9.32 9.96 -6.45
C TYR A 91 -8.20 10.87 -5.95
N LEU A 92 -7.08 10.29 -5.53
CA LEU A 92 -5.93 11.06 -5.05
C LEU A 92 -5.30 11.89 -6.17
N ALA A 93 -5.25 11.35 -7.39
CA ALA A 93 -4.77 12.10 -8.56
C ALA A 93 -5.63 13.34 -8.85
N ALA A 94 -6.95 13.23 -8.71
CA ALA A 94 -7.88 14.35 -8.86
C ALA A 94 -7.74 15.41 -7.76
N LEU A 95 -7.51 14.99 -6.51
CA LEU A 95 -7.20 15.91 -5.41
C LEU A 95 -5.88 16.65 -5.65
N ILE A 96 -4.85 15.93 -6.10
CA ILE A 96 -3.55 16.52 -6.43
C ILE A 96 -3.72 17.52 -7.60
N ASP A 97 -4.48 17.17 -8.64
CA ASP A 97 -4.76 18.05 -9.78
C ASP A 97 -5.43 19.35 -9.35
N TYR A 98 -6.41 19.28 -8.44
CA TYR A 98 -7.03 20.45 -7.83
C TYR A 98 -6.00 21.37 -7.15
N LEU A 99 -5.09 20.78 -6.36
CA LEU A 99 -4.08 21.50 -5.58
C LEU A 99 -2.96 22.12 -6.44
N VAL A 100 -2.48 21.40 -7.47
CA VAL A 100 -1.45 21.95 -8.38
C VAL A 100 -2.06 22.98 -9.34
N GLY A 101 -3.34 22.84 -9.68
CA GLY A 101 -4.09 23.78 -10.51
C GLY A 101 -3.64 23.82 -11.98
N PRO A 102 -4.07 24.84 -12.75
CA PRO A 102 -4.01 24.80 -14.22
C PRO A 102 -2.63 24.80 -14.87
N SER A 103 -1.60 25.19 -14.14
CA SER A 103 -0.21 25.14 -14.60
C SER A 103 0.54 23.90 -14.11
N GLY A 104 -0.11 23.05 -13.31
CA GLY A 104 0.47 21.85 -12.74
C GLY A 104 0.24 20.61 -13.59
N MET A 105 0.88 19.53 -13.19
CA MET A 105 0.76 18.23 -13.85
C MET A 105 0.77 17.10 -12.82
N VAL A 106 -0.03 16.08 -13.07
CA VAL A 106 -0.05 14.84 -12.31
C VAL A 106 0.27 13.70 -13.26
N THR A 107 1.30 12.92 -12.96
CA THR A 107 1.59 11.67 -13.67
C THR A 107 1.28 10.52 -12.72
N VAL A 108 0.32 9.69 -13.07
CA VAL A 108 -0.05 8.47 -12.34
C VAL A 108 0.63 7.29 -13.01
N VAL A 109 1.30 6.46 -12.23
CA VAL A 109 1.93 5.21 -12.67
C VAL A 109 1.27 4.05 -11.95
N GLU A 110 0.75 3.11 -12.71
CA GLU A 110 0.02 1.95 -12.19
C GLU A 110 0.54 0.65 -12.81
N PRO A 111 1.05 -0.31 -12.00
CA PRO A 111 1.49 -1.62 -12.49
C PRO A 111 0.36 -2.51 -13.01
N HIS A 112 -0.84 -2.43 -12.44
CA HIS A 112 -1.91 -3.37 -12.77
C HIS A 112 -2.84 -2.88 -13.87
N THR A 113 -2.92 -3.64 -14.96
CA THR A 113 -3.62 -3.23 -16.18
C THR A 113 -5.10 -2.89 -15.92
N GLN A 114 -5.84 -3.69 -15.14
CA GLN A 114 -7.25 -3.39 -14.87
C GLN A 114 -7.42 -2.12 -14.00
N VAL A 115 -6.50 -1.86 -13.07
CA VAL A 115 -6.57 -0.65 -12.21
C VAL A 115 -6.20 0.58 -13.05
N LEU A 116 -5.21 0.44 -13.94
CA LEU A 116 -4.78 1.47 -14.87
C LEU A 116 -5.92 1.86 -15.82
N GLU A 117 -6.57 0.88 -16.43
CA GLU A 117 -7.69 1.10 -17.35
C GLU A 117 -8.87 1.76 -16.63
N TYR A 118 -9.26 1.22 -15.47
CA TYR A 118 -10.31 1.80 -14.63
C TYR A 118 -10.00 3.26 -14.27
N THR A 119 -8.77 3.53 -13.82
CA THR A 119 -8.33 4.86 -13.41
C THR A 119 -8.33 5.84 -14.58
N ALA A 120 -7.85 5.41 -15.75
CA ALA A 120 -7.86 6.23 -16.96
C ALA A 120 -9.29 6.58 -17.38
N GLU A 121 -10.22 5.64 -17.30
CA GLU A 121 -11.64 5.88 -17.60
C GLU A 121 -12.25 6.90 -16.62
N ARG A 122 -12.06 6.74 -15.30
CA ARG A 122 -12.61 7.69 -14.31
C ARG A 122 -12.04 9.10 -14.48
N LEU A 123 -10.75 9.21 -14.77
CA LEU A 123 -10.08 10.50 -14.96
C LEU A 123 -10.43 11.15 -16.32
N GLU A 124 -10.87 10.41 -17.33
CA GLU A 124 -11.37 10.99 -18.59
C GLU A 124 -12.62 11.86 -18.36
N TYR A 125 -13.47 11.47 -17.40
CA TYR A 125 -14.68 12.21 -17.02
C TYR A 125 -14.44 13.26 -15.92
N HIS A 126 -13.22 13.35 -15.39
CA HIS A 126 -12.86 14.36 -14.39
C HIS A 126 -12.66 15.73 -15.03
N ASP A 127 -13.17 16.79 -14.39
CA ASP A 127 -12.95 18.18 -14.81
C ASP A 127 -11.55 18.66 -14.40
N CYS A 128 -10.53 18.13 -15.09
CA CYS A 128 -9.12 18.42 -14.84
C CYS A 128 -8.85 19.94 -14.85
N LYS A 129 -8.16 20.41 -13.83
CA LYS A 129 -7.63 21.77 -13.74
C LYS A 129 -6.36 21.89 -14.56
N GLY A 130 -5.41 20.98 -14.37
CA GLY A 130 -4.13 20.91 -15.08
C GLY A 130 -4.06 19.78 -16.09
N VAL A 131 -2.93 19.07 -16.10
CA VAL A 131 -2.71 17.90 -16.95
C VAL A 131 -2.59 16.65 -16.08
N ILE A 132 -3.44 15.64 -16.33
CA ILE A 132 -3.32 14.32 -15.71
C ILE A 132 -2.91 13.30 -16.77
N ARG A 133 -1.86 12.52 -16.49
CA ARG A 133 -1.39 11.41 -17.33
C ARG A 133 -1.50 10.12 -16.53
N VAL A 134 -1.97 9.04 -17.15
CA VAL A 134 -2.01 7.71 -16.55
C VAL A 134 -1.15 6.79 -17.40
N LEU A 135 -0.12 6.19 -16.80
CA LEU A 135 0.92 5.44 -17.49
C LEU A 135 1.14 4.06 -16.84
N PRO A 136 1.50 3.03 -17.64
CA PRO A 136 2.01 1.78 -17.09
C PRO A 136 3.45 1.98 -16.57
N VAL A 137 3.91 1.11 -15.67
CA VAL A 137 5.29 1.16 -15.12
C VAL A 137 6.36 1.15 -16.22
N ALA A 138 6.16 0.36 -17.28
CA ALA A 138 7.10 0.28 -18.41
C ALA A 138 7.31 1.63 -19.14
N ALA A 139 6.43 2.62 -18.96
CA ALA A 139 6.64 3.96 -19.51
C ALA A 139 7.75 4.73 -18.79
N LEU A 140 8.07 4.38 -17.53
CA LEU A 140 9.17 4.99 -16.79
C LEU A 140 10.55 4.59 -17.31
N ASP A 141 10.65 3.52 -18.11
CA ASP A 141 11.90 3.11 -18.76
C ASP A 141 12.17 3.88 -20.06
N ASP A 142 11.21 4.69 -20.52
CA ASP A 142 11.41 5.54 -21.69
C ASP A 142 12.34 6.71 -21.38
N ALA A 143 13.31 6.95 -22.28
CA ALA A 143 14.32 7.97 -22.07
C ALA A 143 13.78 9.40 -22.01
N ASP A 144 12.63 9.68 -22.63
CA ASP A 144 12.00 10.99 -22.53
C ASP A 144 11.20 11.13 -21.23
N GLU A 145 10.64 10.04 -20.70
CA GLU A 145 9.99 10.04 -19.39
C GLU A 145 11.01 10.23 -18.26
N MET A 146 12.12 9.49 -18.26
CA MET A 146 13.18 9.63 -17.26
C MET A 146 13.83 11.02 -17.23
N ARG A 147 13.71 11.80 -18.31
CA ARG A 147 14.21 13.18 -18.38
C ARG A 147 13.24 14.20 -17.77
N ARG A 148 11.99 13.81 -17.48
CA ARG A 148 11.04 14.70 -16.83
C ARG A 148 11.39 14.80 -15.36
N THR A 149 11.42 16.03 -14.87
CA THR A 149 11.67 16.30 -13.46
C THR A 149 10.34 16.37 -12.73
N VAL A 150 10.31 15.87 -11.50
CA VAL A 150 9.13 15.86 -10.62
C VAL A 150 9.47 16.62 -9.34
N ASP A 151 8.53 17.46 -8.89
CA ASP A 151 8.69 18.22 -7.65
C ASP A 151 8.35 17.37 -6.43
N ARG A 152 7.41 16.45 -6.59
CA ARG A 152 6.88 15.57 -5.55
C ARG A 152 6.64 14.19 -6.11
N VAL A 153 6.94 13.18 -5.31
CA VAL A 153 6.51 11.81 -5.57
C VAL A 153 5.67 11.33 -4.39
N LEU A 154 4.53 10.72 -4.67
CA LEU A 154 3.73 10.01 -3.69
C LEU A 154 3.64 8.54 -4.10
N ILE A 155 4.07 7.64 -3.21
CA ILE A 155 3.92 6.19 -3.35
C ILE A 155 2.79 5.76 -2.42
N THR A 156 1.78 5.06 -2.95
CA THR A 156 0.56 4.70 -2.20
C THR A 156 0.46 3.22 -1.85
N GLY A 157 1.57 2.51 -1.88
CA GLY A 157 1.73 1.14 -1.40
C GLY A 157 3.13 0.95 -0.87
N ALA A 158 3.33 -0.09 -0.05
CA ALA A 158 4.57 -0.37 0.63
C ALA A 158 5.71 -0.65 -0.35
N VAL A 159 6.85 0.00 -0.13
CA VAL A 159 8.11 -0.27 -0.84
C VAL A 159 9.27 -0.36 0.15
N ARG A 160 10.28 -1.17 -0.14
CA ARG A 160 11.49 -1.19 0.70
C ARG A 160 12.40 0.00 0.40
N GLU A 161 12.49 0.38 -0.88
CA GLU A 161 13.37 1.43 -1.38
C GLU A 161 12.67 2.28 -2.45
N ILE A 162 13.22 3.46 -2.74
CA ILE A 162 12.72 4.30 -3.83
C ILE A 162 13.09 3.60 -5.16
N PRO A 163 12.16 3.37 -6.09
CA PRO A 163 12.50 2.80 -7.39
C PRO A 163 13.54 3.64 -8.12
N ASP A 164 14.56 3.02 -8.72
CA ASP A 164 15.66 3.72 -9.41
C ASP A 164 15.15 4.68 -10.50
N SER A 165 14.14 4.25 -11.26
CA SER A 165 13.50 5.05 -12.31
C SER A 165 12.84 6.33 -11.76
N VAL A 166 12.37 6.28 -10.52
CA VAL A 166 11.78 7.42 -9.81
C VAL A 166 12.87 8.30 -9.21
N ALA A 167 13.90 7.69 -8.61
CA ALA A 167 14.98 8.40 -7.95
C ALA A 167 15.76 9.34 -8.89
N VAL A 168 15.83 9.04 -10.19
CA VAL A 168 16.45 9.90 -11.21
C VAL A 168 15.59 11.08 -11.65
N MET A 169 14.27 11.04 -11.42
CA MET A 169 13.33 12.10 -11.80
C MET A 169 13.22 13.20 -10.73
N VAL A 170 13.65 12.93 -9.50
CA VAL A 170 13.55 13.88 -8.38
C VAL A 170 14.78 14.79 -8.35
N ASP A 171 14.55 16.06 -8.65
CA ASP A 171 15.58 17.11 -8.59
C ASP A 171 15.83 17.61 -7.16
N GLU A 172 16.87 18.42 -7.00
CA GLU A 172 17.22 19.08 -5.74
C GLU A 172 16.03 19.87 -5.16
N GLY A 173 15.67 19.59 -3.89
CA GLY A 173 14.51 20.18 -3.21
C GLY A 173 13.16 19.49 -3.51
N GLY A 174 13.15 18.49 -4.40
CA GLY A 174 12.06 17.53 -4.53
C GLY A 174 12.13 16.45 -3.46
N PHE A 175 11.04 15.72 -3.24
CA PHE A 175 11.01 14.62 -2.27
C PHE A 175 10.05 13.50 -2.67
N VAL A 176 10.31 12.32 -2.12
CA VAL A 176 9.43 11.15 -2.18
C VAL A 176 8.75 10.97 -0.83
N LEU A 177 7.42 10.88 -0.85
CA LEU A 177 6.59 10.51 0.28
C LEU A 177 6.02 9.11 0.03
N GLY A 178 6.13 8.21 1.00
CA GLY A 178 5.53 6.90 0.87
C GLY A 178 5.74 6.02 2.11
N PRO A 179 5.03 4.90 2.17
CA PRO A 179 5.25 3.87 3.19
C PRO A 179 6.50 3.05 2.84
N PHE A 180 7.52 3.12 3.70
CA PHE A 180 8.76 2.37 3.57
C PHE A 180 8.89 1.30 4.65
N GLY A 181 9.14 0.07 4.24
CA GLY A 181 9.21 -1.09 5.12
C GLY A 181 8.77 -2.34 4.37
N GLY A 182 8.59 -3.45 5.08
CA GLY A 182 7.96 -4.64 4.52
C GLY A 182 6.58 -4.89 5.14
N PRO A 183 6.03 -6.11 4.99
CA PRO A 183 4.62 -6.37 5.28
C PRO A 183 4.17 -6.06 6.72
N ILE A 184 5.07 -6.22 7.70
CA ILE A 184 4.70 -6.17 9.13
C ILE A 184 4.94 -4.79 9.74
N GLN A 185 6.00 -4.11 9.31
CA GLN A 185 6.36 -2.79 9.85
C GLN A 185 6.74 -1.85 8.72
N GLN A 186 6.01 -0.75 8.64
CA GLN A 186 6.27 0.32 7.69
C GLN A 186 6.29 1.66 8.41
N GLN A 187 7.06 2.60 7.87
CA GLN A 187 7.10 3.98 8.29
C GLN A 187 6.70 4.86 7.11
N LEU A 188 5.83 5.82 7.34
CA LEU A 188 5.59 6.88 6.38
C LEU A 188 6.83 7.80 6.41
N LEU A 189 7.62 7.79 5.34
CA LEU A 189 8.82 8.61 5.24
C LEU A 189 8.65 9.67 4.18
N LYS A 190 9.11 10.88 4.50
CA LYS A 190 9.44 11.93 3.53
C LYS A 190 10.94 11.90 3.28
N ARG A 191 11.36 11.49 2.10
CA ARG A 191 12.77 11.43 1.66
C ARG A 191 13.07 12.58 0.72
N GLU A 192 13.77 13.60 1.20
CA GLU A 192 14.10 14.83 0.45
C GLU A 192 15.44 14.72 -0.27
N ARG A 193 15.50 15.17 -1.53
CA ARG A 193 16.73 15.16 -2.32
C ARG A 193 17.58 16.39 -2.03
N GLN A 194 18.75 16.19 -1.43
CA GLN A 194 19.74 17.24 -1.18
C GLN A 194 21.08 16.87 -1.82
N GLY A 195 21.33 17.45 -3.00
CA GLY A 195 22.49 17.08 -3.82
C GLY A 195 22.47 15.60 -4.22
N ASN A 196 23.43 14.83 -3.73
CA ASN A 196 23.55 13.39 -4.00
C ASN A 196 23.03 12.50 -2.86
N GLU A 197 22.45 13.10 -1.83
CA GLU A 197 21.96 12.38 -0.64
C GLU A 197 20.44 12.52 -0.51
N TRP A 198 19.84 11.55 0.18
CA TRP A 198 18.45 11.59 0.62
C TRP A 198 18.42 11.88 2.12
N LEU A 199 17.61 12.86 2.52
CA LEU A 199 17.35 13.15 3.92
C LEU A 199 15.95 12.69 4.29
N ASP A 200 15.89 11.79 5.26
CA ASP A 200 14.65 11.17 5.69
C ASP A 200 14.03 11.95 6.87
N THR A 201 12.72 12.14 6.80
CA THR A 201 11.86 12.58 7.90
C THR A 201 10.83 11.50 8.16
N GLU A 202 10.87 10.92 9.36
CA GLU A 202 9.89 9.94 9.82
C GLU A 202 8.59 10.64 10.23
N LEU A 203 7.48 10.22 9.65
CA LEU A 203 6.14 10.80 9.87
C LEU A 203 5.22 9.90 10.68
N GLY A 204 5.68 8.69 11.02
CA GLY A 204 4.97 7.73 11.87
C GLY A 204 4.81 6.36 11.22
N SER A 205 4.35 5.40 12.02
CA SER A 205 4.04 4.06 11.57
C SER A 205 2.79 4.05 10.69
N VAL A 206 2.80 3.24 9.65
CA VAL A 206 1.64 3.00 8.78
C VAL A 206 1.60 1.54 8.35
N ILE A 207 0.46 1.11 7.82
CA ILE A 207 0.34 -0.15 7.10
C ILE A 207 -0.31 0.16 5.76
N PHE A 208 0.32 -0.27 4.67
CA PHE A 208 -0.19 -0.19 3.31
C PHE A 208 0.01 -1.54 2.64
N GLY A 209 -0.87 -1.85 1.68
CA GLY A 209 -0.67 -2.99 0.78
C GLY A 209 0.60 -2.86 -0.06
N PRO A 210 1.17 -3.98 -0.56
CA PRO A 210 2.38 -3.94 -1.37
C PRO A 210 2.15 -3.21 -2.69
N MET A 211 3.20 -2.57 -3.21
CA MET A 211 3.15 -1.91 -4.53
C MET A 211 3.05 -2.88 -5.70
N ASP A 212 3.68 -4.05 -5.61
CA ASP A 212 3.58 -5.07 -6.64
C ASP A 212 2.32 -5.92 -6.40
N LEU A 213 1.38 -5.80 -7.33
CA LEU A 213 0.10 -6.50 -7.23
C LEU A 213 0.22 -8.00 -7.50
N SER A 214 1.32 -8.47 -8.09
CA SER A 214 1.59 -9.92 -8.14
C SER A 214 1.84 -10.50 -6.75
N ASP A 215 2.27 -9.68 -5.77
CA ASP A 215 2.38 -10.07 -4.37
C ASP A 215 1.07 -9.83 -3.60
N ALA A 216 0.32 -8.77 -3.93
CA ALA A 216 -0.97 -8.46 -3.29
C ALA A 216 -2.10 -9.47 -3.59
N GLU A 217 -2.00 -10.24 -4.67
CA GLU A 217 -2.99 -11.26 -5.07
C GLU A 217 -2.57 -12.68 -4.68
N ARG A 218 -1.41 -12.84 -4.01
CA ARG A 218 -0.94 -14.14 -3.52
C ARG A 218 -1.60 -14.48 -2.20
N GLY A 219 -1.91 -15.76 -2.03
CA GLY A 219 -2.47 -16.26 -0.78
C GLY A 219 -1.47 -16.23 0.37
N PRO A 220 -1.93 -16.33 1.63
CA PRO A 220 -1.07 -16.30 2.82
C PRO A 220 -0.08 -17.48 2.90
N LEU A 221 -0.33 -18.55 2.14
CA LEU A 221 0.56 -19.72 2.02
C LEU A 221 1.45 -19.67 0.78
N ASP A 222 1.48 -18.54 0.05
CA ASP A 222 2.49 -18.35 -0.99
C ASP A 222 3.88 -18.32 -0.33
N PRO A 223 4.85 -19.13 -0.82
CA PRO A 223 6.13 -19.27 -0.16
C PRO A 223 6.94 -17.97 -0.16
N HIS A 224 6.82 -17.11 -1.17
CA HIS A 224 7.55 -15.85 -1.24
C HIS A 224 6.95 -14.82 -0.28
N VAL A 225 5.62 -14.72 -0.25
CA VAL A 225 4.91 -13.89 0.71
C VAL A 225 5.26 -14.31 2.14
N LEU A 226 5.19 -15.61 2.44
CA LEU A 226 5.50 -16.13 3.78
C LEU A 226 6.98 -15.88 4.15
N ALA A 227 7.89 -16.00 3.20
CA ALA A 227 9.31 -15.70 3.40
C ALA A 227 9.54 -14.23 3.80
N GLU A 228 8.92 -13.28 3.10
CA GLU A 228 9.02 -11.85 3.44
C GLU A 228 8.47 -11.56 4.83
N HIS A 229 7.32 -12.13 5.13
CA HIS A 229 6.65 -12.02 6.42
C HIS A 229 7.51 -12.56 7.57
N ILE A 230 8.09 -13.75 7.43
CA ILE A 230 8.97 -14.34 8.45
C ILE A 230 10.26 -13.51 8.60
N GLU A 231 10.84 -13.02 7.50
CA GLU A 231 12.05 -12.18 7.52
C GLU A 231 11.82 -10.85 8.24
N ASP A 232 10.70 -10.18 7.97
CA ASP A 232 10.32 -8.94 8.63
C ASP A 232 9.98 -9.16 10.11
N ALA A 233 9.29 -10.26 10.44
CA ALA A 233 8.99 -10.61 11.83
C ALA A 233 10.28 -10.88 12.60
N LEU A 234 11.24 -11.59 12.00
CA LEU A 234 12.55 -11.81 12.59
C LEU A 234 13.27 -10.48 12.89
N ALA A 235 13.25 -9.54 11.94
CA ALA A 235 13.87 -8.23 12.14
C ALA A 235 13.26 -7.51 13.36
N MET A 236 11.93 -7.52 13.48
CA MET A 236 11.25 -6.91 14.63
C MET A 236 11.55 -7.64 15.95
N ILE A 237 11.54 -8.97 15.97
CA ILE A 237 11.80 -9.74 17.20
C ILE A 237 13.24 -9.47 17.68
N VAL A 238 14.22 -9.42 16.77
CA VAL A 238 15.62 -9.13 17.12
C VAL A 238 15.79 -7.72 17.72
N ASP A 239 15.00 -6.75 17.26
CA ASP A 239 15.01 -5.38 17.82
C ASP A 239 14.33 -5.30 19.20
N LEU A 240 13.35 -6.16 19.47
CA LEU A 240 12.57 -6.16 20.71
C LEU A 240 13.15 -7.07 21.81
N MET A 241 13.84 -8.15 21.45
CA MET A 241 14.34 -9.14 22.40
C MET A 241 15.59 -9.88 21.91
N GLU A 242 16.37 -10.41 22.85
CA GLU A 242 17.52 -11.25 22.54
C GLU A 242 17.06 -12.67 22.14
N ILE A 243 17.39 -13.06 20.91
CA ILE A 243 17.25 -14.44 20.40
C ILE A 243 18.66 -15.01 20.24
N ASP A 244 18.82 -16.32 20.46
CA ASP A 244 20.09 -16.98 20.21
C ASP A 244 20.45 -17.01 18.71
N GLU A 245 21.75 -16.93 18.42
CA GLU A 245 22.28 -16.85 17.05
C GLU A 245 21.95 -18.10 16.22
N GLU A 246 21.83 -19.27 16.85
CA GLU A 246 21.47 -20.53 16.18
C GLU A 246 20.03 -20.46 15.65
N THR A 247 19.08 -20.02 16.46
CA THR A 247 17.68 -19.79 16.04
C THR A 247 17.58 -18.77 14.90
N VAL A 248 18.34 -17.67 14.96
CA VAL A 248 18.37 -16.66 13.88
C VAL A 248 18.86 -17.27 12.56
N VAL A 249 19.89 -18.11 12.59
CA VAL A 249 20.39 -18.81 11.40
C VAL A 249 19.34 -19.75 10.83
N ARG A 250 18.66 -20.54 11.67
CA ARG A 250 17.61 -21.47 11.22
C ARG A 250 16.42 -20.76 10.58
N ILE A 251 16.01 -19.61 11.10
CA ILE A 251 14.93 -18.81 10.50
C ILE A 251 15.35 -18.30 9.11
N LYS A 252 16.61 -17.88 8.95
CA LYS A 252 17.12 -17.46 7.63
C LYS A 252 17.19 -18.63 6.64
N GLU A 253 17.59 -19.81 7.07
CA GLU A 253 17.59 -21.03 6.25
C GLU A 253 16.15 -21.43 5.83
N LEU A 254 15.16 -21.26 6.71
CA LEU A 254 13.75 -21.45 6.39
C LEU A 254 13.27 -20.44 5.34
N VAL A 255 13.61 -19.16 5.50
CA VAL A 255 13.30 -18.09 4.53
C VAL A 255 13.94 -18.37 3.17
N GLU A 256 15.20 -18.81 3.14
CA GLU A 256 15.87 -19.23 1.90
C GLU A 256 15.16 -20.42 1.25
N SER A 257 14.79 -21.43 2.04
CA SER A 257 14.08 -22.62 1.55
C SER A 257 12.72 -22.26 0.93
N LEU A 258 11.98 -21.33 1.55
CA LEU A 258 10.73 -20.80 1.01
C LEU A 258 10.96 -20.05 -0.31
N ARG A 259 11.99 -19.19 -0.40
CA ARG A 259 12.34 -18.45 -1.63
C ARG A 259 12.78 -19.35 -2.78
N GLU A 260 13.31 -20.53 -2.50
CA GLU A 260 13.69 -21.52 -3.52
C GLU A 260 12.51 -22.33 -4.05
N MET A 261 11.34 -22.25 -3.41
CA MET A 261 10.15 -22.95 -3.86
C MET A 261 9.59 -22.37 -5.19
N PRO A 262 8.91 -23.19 -6.01
CA PRO A 262 8.19 -22.70 -7.17
C PRO A 262 7.11 -21.70 -6.76
N ALA A 263 6.90 -20.64 -7.55
CA ALA A 263 5.84 -19.67 -7.33
C ALA A 263 4.45 -20.16 -7.78
N ASP A 264 4.36 -21.31 -8.46
CA ASP A 264 3.12 -21.90 -9.00
C ASP A 264 2.56 -23.03 -8.11
N ILE A 265 2.81 -22.97 -6.80
CA ILE A 265 2.21 -23.91 -5.84
C ILE A 265 0.68 -23.72 -5.83
N PRO A 266 -0.10 -24.81 -5.98
CA PRO A 266 -1.56 -24.71 -5.94
C PRO A 266 -2.04 -24.11 -4.62
N PRO A 267 -2.93 -23.11 -4.64
CA PRO A 267 -3.52 -22.61 -3.41
C PRO A 267 -4.39 -23.69 -2.75
N LEU A 268 -4.49 -23.65 -1.42
CA LEU A 268 -5.49 -24.41 -0.68
C LEU A 268 -6.80 -23.61 -0.71
N ASP A 269 -7.87 -24.21 -1.22
CA ASP A 269 -9.22 -23.65 -1.15
C ASP A 269 -9.96 -24.15 0.10
N GLU A 270 -11.16 -23.61 0.33
CA GLU A 270 -12.02 -24.02 1.45
C GLU A 270 -12.50 -25.48 1.35
N GLU A 271 -12.35 -26.12 0.20
CA GLU A 271 -12.74 -27.52 -0.06
C GLU A 271 -11.57 -28.51 0.10
N ALA A 272 -10.36 -28.02 0.40
CA ALA A 272 -9.16 -28.84 0.54
C ALA A 272 -9.32 -29.91 1.62
N SER A 273 -8.97 -31.16 1.30
CA SER A 273 -9.01 -32.27 2.26
C SER A 273 -7.83 -32.23 3.23
N GLU A 274 -7.92 -32.96 4.34
CA GLU A 274 -6.80 -33.11 5.29
C GLU A 274 -5.54 -33.66 4.59
N ASP A 275 -5.72 -34.54 3.60
CA ASP A 275 -4.62 -35.08 2.80
C ASP A 275 -3.98 -33.97 1.94
N ASP A 276 -4.78 -33.15 1.27
CA ASP A 276 -4.30 -32.01 0.43
C ASP A 276 -3.52 -30.99 1.26
N ILE A 277 -3.97 -30.70 2.48
CA ILE A 277 -3.28 -29.81 3.42
C ILE A 277 -1.93 -30.41 3.83
N SER A 278 -1.91 -31.71 4.16
CA SER A 278 -0.69 -32.38 4.64
C SER A 278 0.38 -32.55 3.56
N GLU A 279 -0.04 -32.72 2.30
CA GLU A 279 0.86 -32.85 1.13
C GLU A 279 1.23 -31.49 0.51
N HIS A 280 0.72 -30.37 1.05
CA HIS A 280 1.03 -29.04 0.55
C HIS A 280 2.52 -28.71 0.81
N PRO A 281 3.34 -28.36 -0.20
CA PRO A 281 4.80 -28.24 -0.05
C PRO A 281 5.26 -27.26 1.03
N VAL A 282 4.55 -26.13 1.18
CA VAL A 282 4.85 -25.14 2.23
C VAL A 282 4.54 -25.70 3.62
N ILE A 283 3.44 -26.45 3.75
CA ILE A 283 3.05 -27.05 5.03
C ILE A 283 4.01 -28.18 5.39
N GLU A 284 4.40 -29.03 4.43
CA GLU A 284 5.42 -30.06 4.64
C GLU A 284 6.74 -29.46 5.14
N LEU A 285 7.21 -28.35 4.55
CA LEU A 285 8.42 -27.65 4.99
C LEU A 285 8.28 -27.13 6.43
N LEU A 286 7.18 -26.43 6.73
CA LEU A 286 6.92 -25.92 8.08
C LEU A 286 6.86 -27.07 9.09
N MET A 287 6.18 -28.17 8.75
CA MET A 287 6.10 -29.39 9.55
C MET A 287 7.46 -30.03 9.82
N ALA A 288 8.34 -30.08 8.82
CA ALA A 288 9.70 -30.60 8.96
C ALA A 288 10.54 -29.78 9.95
N GLU A 289 10.29 -28.46 10.03
CA GLU A 289 10.98 -27.54 10.92
C GLU A 289 10.25 -27.31 12.26
N MET A 290 9.14 -27.99 12.54
CA MET A 290 8.33 -27.70 13.74
C MET A 290 9.03 -27.92 15.07
N GLU A 291 10.00 -28.84 15.17
CA GLU A 291 10.67 -29.16 16.43
C GLU A 291 11.33 -27.94 17.09
N TRP A 292 11.83 -26.99 16.29
CA TRP A 292 12.42 -25.74 16.79
C TRP A 292 11.57 -24.52 16.48
N LEU A 293 10.66 -24.59 15.50
CA LEU A 293 9.79 -23.49 15.15
C LEU A 293 8.63 -23.34 16.15
N GLU A 294 8.19 -24.43 16.79
CA GLU A 294 7.06 -24.44 17.74
C GLU A 294 7.15 -23.36 18.84
N PRO A 295 8.30 -23.12 19.51
CA PRO A 295 8.42 -22.06 20.51
C PRO A 295 8.36 -20.64 19.92
N MET A 296 8.72 -20.46 18.64
CA MET A 296 8.71 -19.17 17.94
C MET A 296 7.37 -18.89 17.26
N TRP A 297 6.59 -19.92 16.97
CA TRP A 297 5.32 -19.82 16.26
C TRP A 297 4.33 -18.84 16.90
N PRO A 298 4.17 -18.74 18.24
CA PRO A 298 3.30 -17.73 18.83
C PRO A 298 3.74 -16.29 18.57
N LEU A 299 5.05 -16.03 18.45
CA LEU A 299 5.58 -14.70 18.14
C LEU A 299 5.33 -14.35 16.68
N PHE A 300 5.56 -15.31 15.78
CA PHE A 300 5.19 -15.15 14.37
C PHE A 300 3.68 -14.97 14.23
N GLY A 301 2.86 -15.81 14.87
CA GLY A 301 1.41 -15.65 14.90
C GLY A 301 1.00 -14.21 15.21
N GLN A 302 1.43 -13.65 16.34
CA GLN A 302 1.08 -12.26 16.69
C GLN A 302 1.49 -11.20 15.66
N LEU A 303 2.60 -11.41 14.92
CA LEU A 303 3.12 -10.45 13.94
C LEU A 303 2.57 -10.67 12.52
N LEU A 304 2.18 -11.92 12.21
CA LEU A 304 1.59 -12.35 10.95
C LEU A 304 0.07 -12.23 10.96
N SER A 305 -0.54 -12.14 12.15
CA SER A 305 -1.99 -12.04 12.38
C SER A 305 -2.62 -10.71 11.95
N ILE A 306 -1.95 -9.86 11.17
CA ILE A 306 -2.63 -8.78 10.43
C ILE A 306 -3.36 -9.33 9.19
N ASP A 307 -3.13 -10.59 8.78
CA ASP A 307 -4.02 -11.32 7.86
C ASP A 307 -4.23 -12.80 8.26
N ILE A 308 -3.89 -13.17 9.50
CA ILE A 308 -4.06 -14.53 10.04
C ILE A 308 -4.66 -14.49 11.46
N GLU A 309 -5.85 -13.93 11.60
CA GLU A 309 -6.86 -14.38 12.57
C GLU A 309 -8.19 -14.49 11.79
N SER A 310 -9.03 -15.50 11.97
CA SER A 310 -9.42 -15.95 13.30
C SER A 310 -10.00 -17.37 13.35
N PRO A 311 -9.34 -18.34 14.01
CA PRO A 311 -10.05 -19.45 14.63
C PRO A 311 -10.73 -18.92 15.91
N GLY A 312 -11.88 -18.26 15.75
CA GLY A 312 -12.69 -17.77 16.87
C GLY A 312 -13.43 -16.44 16.68
N ASP A 313 -13.85 -16.07 15.47
CA ASP A 313 -14.65 -14.85 15.25
C ASP A 313 -16.09 -14.99 15.76
N TRP A 314 -16.63 -13.95 16.40
CA TRP A 314 -17.98 -13.89 16.98
C TRP A 314 -18.75 -12.63 16.54
N ASP A 315 -18.40 -12.01 15.43
CA ASP A 315 -19.23 -10.97 14.79
C ASP A 315 -19.47 -11.31 13.30
N GLU A 316 -20.62 -11.94 13.02
CA GLU A 316 -20.98 -12.65 11.77
C GLU A 316 -21.60 -11.79 10.66
N ASP A 317 -21.65 -10.45 10.73
CA ASP A 317 -22.53 -9.67 9.85
C ASP A 317 -21.86 -8.88 8.71
N ASP A 318 -20.53 -8.87 8.57
CA ASP A 318 -19.87 -8.38 7.34
C ASP A 318 -18.78 -9.37 6.88
N PRO A 319 -18.80 -9.84 5.62
CA PRO A 319 -17.75 -10.71 5.12
C PRO A 319 -16.41 -9.96 5.09
N PRO A 320 -15.31 -10.56 5.56
CA PRO A 320 -13.98 -9.97 5.42
C PRO A 320 -13.68 -9.75 3.94
N MET A 321 -13.22 -8.54 3.60
CA MET A 321 -12.85 -8.20 2.23
C MET A 321 -11.55 -8.90 1.88
N VAL A 322 -11.64 -9.99 1.13
CA VAL A 322 -10.46 -10.73 0.64
C VAL A 322 -9.57 -9.79 -0.19
N GLY A 323 -8.34 -9.59 0.27
CA GLY A 323 -7.32 -8.79 -0.43
C GLY A 323 -7.42 -7.27 -0.29
N GLY A 324 -8.25 -6.77 0.64
CA GLY A 324 -8.31 -5.34 0.97
C GLY A 324 -7.39 -4.98 2.13
N HIS A 325 -6.27 -4.31 1.86
CA HIS A 325 -5.44 -3.78 2.94
C HIS A 325 -6.11 -2.55 3.56
N GLU A 326 -6.31 -2.55 4.88
CA GLU A 326 -6.70 -1.37 5.62
C GLU A 326 -5.48 -0.49 5.84
N ASP A 327 -5.48 0.71 5.24
CA ASP A 327 -4.44 1.69 5.50
C ASP A 327 -4.60 2.19 6.94
N LEU A 328 -3.71 1.78 7.86
CA LEU A 328 -3.78 2.14 9.28
C LEU A 328 -2.67 3.12 9.67
N VAL A 329 -3.00 4.09 10.52
CA VAL A 329 -2.05 4.85 11.36
C VAL A 329 -2.29 4.39 12.80
N PRO A 330 -1.30 3.83 13.52
CA PRO A 330 -1.47 3.37 14.90
C PRO A 330 -1.85 4.46 15.91
#